data_AF-A0A942PWZ6-F1
#
_entry.id   AF-A0A942PWZ6-F1
#
_cell.length_a   1.000
_cell.length_b   1.000
_cell.length_c   1.000
_cell.angle_alpha   90.00
_cell.angle_beta   90.00
_cell.angle_gamma   90.00
#
_symmetry.space_group_name_H-M   'P 1'
#
loop_
_entity.id
_entity.type
_entity.pdbx_description
1 polymer ?
#
loop_
_entity_poly.entity_id
_entity_poly.type
_entity_poly.pdbx_seq_one_letter_code
_entity_poly.pdbx_strand_id
1 'polypeptide(L)'
;MASLTIRNLDEELKSRLRLQAARHGCSMEQEARWILSQAVMPTANPTAFAQRIQQRFAGLDADNLPLPERRPARIPSEPDA
;
A
#
# COMPACT_ATOMS: atom_id res chain seq x y z
N MET A 1 21.66 8.38 12.84
CA MET A 1 20.94 7.24 13.46
C MET A 1 20.18 7.78 14.64
N ALA A 2 18.85 7.70 14.62
CA ALA A 2 18.05 7.98 15.81
C ALA A 2 17.79 6.64 16.52
N SER A 3 18.07 6.57 17.82
CA SER A 3 17.79 5.38 18.64
C SER A 3 16.57 5.65 19.52
N LEU A 4 15.60 4.74 19.50
CA LEU A 4 14.43 4.76 20.39
C LEU A 4 14.48 3.51 21.27
N THR A 5 14.44 3.68 22.59
CA THR A 5 14.38 2.58 23.55
C THR A 5 13.01 2.53 24.21
N ILE A 6 12.31 1.41 24.05
CA ILE A 6 11.02 1.16 24.69
C ILE A 6 11.27 0.33 25.94
N ARG A 7 11.02 0.90 27.12
CA ARG A 7 11.15 0.20 28.42
C ARG A 7 9.85 -0.53 28.76
N ASN A 8 9.96 -1.61 29.54
CA ASN A 8 8.81 -2.41 30.00
C ASN A 8 7.92 -2.90 28.85
N LEU A 9 8.52 -3.32 27.73
CA LEU A 9 7.77 -3.93 26.64
C LEU A 9 7.28 -5.31 27.10
N ASP A 10 5.98 -5.52 27.01
CA ASP A 10 5.35 -6.79 27.35
C ASP A 10 5.97 -7.95 26.53
N GLU A 11 6.25 -9.08 27.18
CA GLU A 11 6.92 -10.22 26.52
C GLU A 11 6.03 -10.90 25.48
N GLU A 12 4.71 -10.88 25.64
CA GLU A 12 3.78 -11.35 24.60
C GLU A 12 3.89 -10.43 23.37
N LEU A 13 3.88 -9.12 23.57
CA LEU A 13 4.01 -8.14 22.49
C LEU A 13 5.34 -8.30 21.72
N LYS A 14 6.44 -8.49 22.45
CA LYS A 14 7.77 -8.76 21.88
C LYS A 14 7.78 -10.06 21.07
N SER A 15 7.13 -11.11 21.54
CA SER A 15 7.04 -12.39 20.83
C SER A 15 6.26 -12.26 19.52
N ARG A 16 5.13 -11.54 19.54
CA ARG A 16 4.31 -11.27 18.36
C ARG A 16 5.06 -10.42 17.34
N LEU A 17 5.78 -9.39 17.78
CA LEU A 17 6.59 -8.56 16.91
C LEU A 17 7.69 -9.37 16.22
N ARG A 18 8.34 -10.30 16.92
CA ARG A 18 9.33 -11.21 16.34
C ARG A 18 8.71 -12.14 15.30
N LEU A 19 7.54 -12.70 15.58
CA LEU A 19 6.82 -13.58 14.65
C LEU A 19 6.40 -12.82 13.39
N GLN A 20 5.91 -11.58 13.54
CA GLN A 20 5.50 -10.73 12.42
C GLN A 20 6.70 -10.36 11.53
N ALA A 21 7.83 -9.98 12.14
CA ALA A 21 9.06 -9.72 11.39
C ALA A 21 9.54 -10.94 10.60
N ALA A 22 9.48 -12.14 11.19
CA ALA A 22 9.82 -13.39 10.51
C ALA A 22 8.88 -13.68 9.33
N ARG A 23 7.57 -13.42 9.47
CA ARG A 23 6.59 -13.56 8.39
C ARG A 23 6.86 -12.60 7.23
N HIS A 24 7.30 -11.38 7.52
CA HIS A 24 7.64 -10.39 6.51
C HIS A 24 9.07 -10.54 5.97
N GLY A 25 9.85 -11.51 6.47
CA GLY A 25 11.23 -11.74 6.04
C GLY A 25 12.19 -10.59 6.39
N CYS A 26 11.89 -9.81 7.44
CA CYS A 26 12.66 -8.64 7.83
C CYS A 26 13.17 -8.77 9.28
N SER A 27 14.06 -7.85 9.68
CA SER A 27 14.51 -7.79 11.08
C SER A 27 13.42 -7.22 11.98
N MET A 28 13.47 -7.59 13.27
CA MET A 28 12.53 -7.07 14.28
C MET A 28 12.56 -5.53 14.37
N GLU A 29 13.74 -4.92 14.21
CA GLU A 29 13.90 -3.47 14.20
C GLU A 29 13.23 -2.83 12.97
N GLN A 30 13.38 -3.46 11.80
CA GLN A 30 12.74 -2.98 10.57
C GLN A 30 11.22 -3.06 10.68
N GLU A 31 10.69 -4.16 11.22
CA GLU A 31 9.26 -4.30 11.45
C GLU A 31 8.74 -3.24 12.43
N ALA A 32 9.45 -3.01 13.54
CA ALA A 32 9.11 -1.96 14.49
C ALA A 32 9.09 -0.57 13.84
N ARG A 33 10.07 -0.28 12.97
CA ARG A 33 10.12 0.98 12.21
C ARG A 33 8.95 1.11 11.25
N TRP A 34 8.56 0.04 10.56
CA TRP A 34 7.39 0.06 9.68
C TRP A 34 6.09 0.30 10.44
N ILE A 35 5.88 -0.40 11.56
CA ILE A 35 4.69 -0.20 12.40
C ILE A 35 4.62 1.24 12.89
N LEU A 36 5.73 1.77 13.43
CA LEU A 36 5.78 3.16 13.90
C LEU A 36 5.53 4.15 12.76
N SER A 37 6.10 3.90 11.58
CA SER A 37 5.87 4.73 10.39
C SER A 37 4.38 4.74 10.02
N GLN A 38 3.74 3.57 9.92
CA GLN A 38 2.31 3.51 9.57
C GLN A 38 1.40 4.11 10.65
N ALA A 39 1.76 3.98 11.92
CA ALA A 39 0.96 4.48 13.03
C ALA A 39 1.08 6.00 13.22
N VAL A 40 2.26 6.57 12.96
CA VAL A 40 2.56 8.00 13.23
C VAL A 40 2.47 8.86 11.96
N MET A 41 2.80 8.31 10.80
CA MET A 41 2.60 9.03 9.55
C MET A 41 1.11 9.13 9.28
N PRO A 42 0.57 10.33 8.98
CA PRO A 42 -0.81 10.44 8.55
C PRO A 42 -0.99 9.51 7.34
N THR A 43 -1.95 8.60 7.42
CA THR A 43 -2.39 7.84 6.25
C THR A 43 -2.64 8.89 5.16
N ALA A 44 -1.96 8.76 4.02
CA ALA A 44 -2.21 9.66 2.90
C ALA A 44 -3.71 9.64 2.68
N ASN A 45 -4.33 10.76 3.03
CA ASN A 45 -5.77 10.93 3.14
C ASN A 45 -6.41 10.25 1.90
N PRO A 46 -7.45 9.41 2.01
CA PRO A 46 -8.07 8.79 0.83
C PRO A 46 -8.51 9.85 -0.20
N THR A 47 -8.66 11.11 0.21
CA THR A 47 -8.76 12.31 -0.64
C THR A 47 -7.67 12.40 -1.71
N ALA A 48 -6.45 11.91 -1.45
CA ALA A 48 -5.34 11.92 -2.38
C ALA A 48 -5.57 11.01 -3.59
N PHE A 49 -6.32 9.91 -3.50
CA PHE A 49 -6.50 9.04 -4.66
C PHE A 49 -7.39 9.70 -5.72
N ALA A 50 -8.58 10.17 -5.33
CA ALA A 50 -9.50 10.87 -6.22
C ALA A 50 -8.88 12.17 -6.75
N GLN A 51 -8.21 12.95 -5.89
CA GLN A 51 -7.52 14.18 -6.31
C GLN A 51 -6.35 13.89 -7.26
N ARG A 52 -5.58 12.81 -7.06
CA ARG A 52 -4.50 12.42 -7.98
C ARG A 52 -5.02 11.99 -9.34
N ILE A 53 -6.15 11.28 -9.38
CA ILE A 53 -6.83 10.96 -10.64
C ILE A 53 -7.26 12.27 -11.30
N GLN A 54 -8.01 13.13 -10.59
CA GLN A 54 -8.49 14.40 -11.13
C GLN A 54 -7.34 15.26 -11.67
N GLN A 55 -6.23 15.41 -10.93
CA GLN A 55 -5.06 16.16 -11.37
C GLN A 55 -4.39 15.57 -12.61
N ARG A 56 -4.36 14.24 -12.74
CA ARG A 56 -3.77 13.57 -13.91
C ARG A 56 -4.57 13.83 -15.19
N PHE A 57 -5.89 13.91 -15.07
CA PHE A 57 -6.80 14.17 -16.19
C PHE A 57 -7.15 15.65 -16.33
N ALA A 58 -6.73 16.51 -15.40
CA ALA A 58 -6.93 17.95 -15.48
C ALA A 58 -6.24 18.52 -16.72
N GLY A 59 -7.01 19.20 -17.57
CA GLY A 59 -6.53 19.77 -18.83
C GLY A 59 -6.60 18.83 -20.04
N LEU A 60 -7.08 17.60 -19.86
CA LEU A 60 -7.53 16.76 -20.98
C LEU A 60 -9.01 17.01 -21.21
N ASP A 61 -9.46 16.99 -22.46
CA ASP A 61 -10.89 17.02 -22.82
C ASP A 61 -11.54 15.65 -22.58
N ALA A 62 -11.40 15.14 -21.35
CA ALA A 62 -11.83 13.81 -20.95
C ALA A 62 -13.35 13.67 -20.91
N ASP A 63 -14.07 14.79 -20.82
CA ASP A 63 -15.53 14.83 -20.82
C ASP A 63 -16.11 14.56 -22.22
N ASN A 64 -15.32 14.77 -23.29
CA ASN A 64 -15.71 14.55 -24.68
C ASN A 64 -14.98 13.34 -25.31
N LEU A 65 -14.78 12.28 -24.52
CA LEU A 65 -14.20 11.05 -25.04
C LEU A 65 -15.28 10.22 -25.74
N PRO A 66 -15.16 9.93 -27.05
CA PRO A 66 -16.14 9.11 -27.75
C PRO A 66 -16.15 7.70 -27.15
N LEU A 67 -17.32 7.25 -26.71
CA LEU A 67 -17.51 5.90 -26.20
C LEU A 67 -17.33 4.91 -27.38
N PRO A 68 -16.35 3.99 -27.32
CA PRO A 68 -16.15 3.02 -28.38
C PRO A 68 -17.32 2.02 -28.41
N GLU A 69 -17.60 1.48 -29.59
CA GLU A 69 -18.59 0.41 -29.73
C GLU A 69 -18.19 -0.83 -28.90
N ARG A 70 -19.20 -1.46 -28.29
CA ARG A 70 -18.98 -2.66 -27.49
C ARG A 70 -18.48 -3.78 -28.40
N ARG A 71 -17.26 -4.24 -28.14
CA ARG A 71 -16.70 -5.43 -28.81
C ARG A 71 -17.18 -6.71 -28.11
N PRO A 72 -17.29 -7.83 -28.84
CA PRO A 72 -17.52 -9.13 -28.24
C PRO A 72 -16.42 -9.46 -27.22
N ALA A 73 -16.74 -10.33 -26.26
CA ALA A 73 -15.78 -10.75 -25.24
C ALA A 73 -14.49 -11.27 -25.89
N ARG A 74 -13.34 -10.89 -25.33
CA ARG A 74 -12.06 -11.43 -25.76
C ARG A 74 -12.07 -12.93 -25.51
N ILE A 75 -11.70 -13.71 -26.53
CA ILE A 75 -11.47 -15.15 -26.37
C ILE A 75 -10.22 -15.30 -25.49
N PRO A 76 -10.27 -16.04 -24.37
CA PRO A 76 -9.10 -16.32 -23.56
C PRO A 76 -8.00 -16.94 -24.41
N SER A 77 -6.75 -16.53 -24.18
CA SER A 77 -5.60 -17.25 -24.75
C SER A 77 -5.60 -18.67 -24.18
N GLU A 78 -5.43 -19.68 -25.02
CA GLU A 78 -5.19 -21.04 -24.52
C GLU A 78 -3.90 -21.04 -23.69
N PRO A 79 -3.86 -21.76 -22.56
CA PRO A 79 -2.61 -21.92 -21.81
C PRO A 79 -1.58 -22.63 -22.69
N ASP A 80 -0.34 -22.13 -22.68
CA ASP A 80 0.79 -22.80 -23.33
C ASP A 80 0.91 -24.23 -22.78
N ALA A 81 0.90 -25.23 -23.67
CA ALA A 81 0.97 -26.66 -23.35
C ALA A 81 2.39 -27.13 -23.03
#